data_AF-A0A399HPX0-F1
#
_entry.id   AF-A0A399HPX0-F1
#
_cell.length_a   1.000
_cell.length_b   1.000
_cell.length_c   1.000
_cell.angle_alpha   90.00
_cell.angle_beta   90.00
_cell.angle_gamma   90.00
#
_symmetry.space_group_name_H-M   'P 1'
#
loop_
_entity.id
_entity.type
_entity.pdbx_description
1 polymer ?
#
loop_
_entity_poly.entity_id
_entity_poly.type
_entity_poly.pdbx_seq_one_letter_code
_entity_poly.pdbx_strand_id
1 'polypeptide(L)'
;MYGTTLLRRSTSVDSDQVRIMQGFASLHLESQFLGTSSPGIDILVQSSVEDVPSRTFKSIEEARYSLNKLVHAILLISRRFLRMTATEREDRLSRIDIHNQALCLLQDWLKTYKSTNFCVTKKDRDCQVGHTILLNHYEMALIMWGHIGCTSESGYEVHTAKFLAILEHSVEIWHMLPSLSAAKSTSFGDNLATPLFFTALKCRDRRIRLQAVRLLNTIPFSQGGWSCLLMSKIAAEIVALEQDASTDPFLKDGFDVTDTQTFAGVETSPQSSSKLIHDVRISSWDTSTDTVILRCQQWTDDGGVMTFYHDMVISK
;
A
#
# COMPACT_ATOMS: atom_id res chain seq x y z
N MET A 1 -19.31 -25.86 -22.20
CA MET A 1 -20.62 -25.39 -21.69
C MET A 1 -20.34 -24.76 -20.32
N TYR A 2 -19.88 -23.50 -20.31
CA TYR A 2 -19.47 -22.81 -19.08
C TYR A 2 -20.69 -22.11 -18.50
N GLY A 3 -21.18 -22.61 -17.38
CA GLY A 3 -22.31 -22.05 -16.66
C GLY A 3 -21.93 -20.74 -15.99
N THR A 4 -22.42 -19.62 -16.53
CA THR A 4 -22.49 -18.34 -15.82
C THR A 4 -23.60 -18.41 -14.79
N THR A 5 -23.27 -18.67 -13.53
CA THR A 5 -24.23 -18.51 -12.43
C THR A 5 -24.34 -17.02 -12.10
N LEU A 6 -25.36 -16.36 -12.65
CA LEU A 6 -25.77 -15.01 -12.27
C LEU A 6 -26.13 -15.01 -10.78
N LEU A 7 -25.33 -14.32 -9.96
CA LEU A 7 -25.67 -14.03 -8.58
C LEU A 7 -26.96 -13.20 -8.55
N ARG A 8 -28.06 -13.87 -8.16
CA ARG A 8 -29.38 -13.25 -7.97
C ARG A 8 -29.25 -12.17 -6.89
N ARG A 9 -29.65 -10.94 -7.24
CA ARG A 9 -29.73 -9.80 -6.32
C ARG A 9 -30.69 -10.14 -5.18
N SER A 10 -30.15 -10.56 -4.04
CA SER A 10 -30.89 -10.70 -2.78
C SER A 10 -31.18 -9.31 -2.23
N THR A 11 -32.44 -9.03 -1.90
CA THR A 11 -32.89 -7.76 -1.32
C THR A 11 -32.62 -7.64 0.18
N SER A 12 -32.03 -8.67 0.80
CA SER A 12 -31.35 -8.54 2.09
C SER A 12 -29.87 -8.84 1.89
N VAL A 13 -29.02 -7.83 2.11
CA VAL A 13 -27.56 -8.03 2.13
C VAL A 13 -27.25 -8.76 3.43
N ASP A 14 -27.00 -10.07 3.31
CA ASP A 14 -26.63 -10.91 4.42
C ASP A 14 -25.29 -10.43 5.01
N SER A 15 -25.15 -10.44 6.34
CA SER A 15 -23.92 -10.00 7.01
C SER A 15 -22.69 -10.80 6.56
N ASP A 16 -22.90 -12.06 6.17
CA ASP A 16 -21.86 -12.91 5.61
C ASP A 16 -21.50 -12.50 4.18
N GLN A 17 -22.45 -12.05 3.36
CA GLN A 17 -22.17 -11.48 2.03
C GLN A 17 -21.37 -10.17 2.14
N VAL A 18 -21.67 -9.32 3.13
CA VAL A 18 -20.88 -8.10 3.39
C VAL A 18 -19.45 -8.47 3.77
N ARG A 19 -19.26 -9.44 4.67
CA ARG A 19 -17.92 -9.90 5.09
C ARG A 19 -17.12 -10.52 3.94
N ILE A 20 -17.78 -11.32 3.10
CA ILE A 20 -17.17 -11.89 1.89
C ILE A 20 -16.75 -10.77 0.93
N MET A 21 -17.64 -9.79 0.68
CA MET A 21 -17.32 -8.63 -0.16
C MET A 21 -16.18 -7.79 0.40
N GLN A 22 -16.13 -7.59 1.72
CA GLN A 22 -15.03 -6.90 2.42
C GLN A 22 -13.70 -7.64 2.29
N GLY A 23 -13.73 -8.97 2.44
CA GLY A 23 -12.55 -9.82 2.23
C GLY A 23 -12.05 -9.72 0.78
N PHE A 24 -12.94 -9.84 -0.20
CA PHE A 24 -12.57 -9.67 -1.61
C PHE A 24 -12.09 -8.26 -1.95
N ALA A 25 -12.64 -7.20 -1.36
CA ALA A 25 -12.16 -5.83 -1.57
C ALA A 25 -10.75 -5.64 -1.01
N SER A 26 -10.45 -6.22 0.16
CA SER A 26 -9.11 -6.15 0.79
C SER A 26 -8.08 -6.96 -0.01
N LEU A 27 -8.42 -8.20 -0.37
CA LEU A 27 -7.60 -9.02 -1.27
C LEU A 27 -7.41 -8.39 -2.65
N HIS A 28 -8.44 -7.71 -3.17
CA HIS A 28 -8.34 -7.00 -4.43
C HIS A 28 -7.39 -5.81 -4.31
N LEU A 29 -7.51 -4.98 -3.25
CA LEU A 29 -6.55 -3.91 -2.96
C LEU A 29 -5.11 -4.44 -2.89
N GLU A 30 -4.88 -5.49 -2.12
CA GLU A 30 -3.59 -6.17 -2.04
C GLU A 30 -3.13 -6.63 -3.44
N SER A 31 -3.99 -7.29 -4.22
CA SER A 31 -3.67 -7.70 -5.60
C SER A 31 -3.31 -6.52 -6.52
N GLN A 32 -3.87 -5.33 -6.25
CA GLN A 32 -3.57 -4.11 -7.03
C GLN A 32 -2.22 -3.51 -6.70
N PHE A 33 -1.76 -3.60 -5.44
CA PHE A 33 -0.39 -3.21 -5.04
C PHE A 33 0.65 -4.24 -5.50
N LEU A 34 0.24 -5.50 -5.66
CA LEU A 34 1.09 -6.62 -6.04
C LEU A 34 1.16 -6.87 -7.56
N GLY A 35 0.46 -6.05 -8.36
CA GLY A 35 0.55 -6.05 -9.82
C GLY A 35 -0.28 -7.13 -10.55
N THR A 36 -1.02 -7.98 -9.83
CA THR A 36 -1.86 -9.03 -10.41
C THR A 36 -3.28 -8.51 -10.69
N SER A 37 -3.40 -7.45 -11.49
CA SER A 37 -4.71 -6.90 -11.85
C SER A 37 -5.37 -7.78 -12.93
N SER A 38 -6.42 -8.53 -12.57
CA SER A 38 -7.34 -9.09 -13.58
C SER A 38 -8.24 -7.96 -14.12
N PRO A 39 -8.32 -7.72 -15.44
CA PRO A 39 -9.12 -6.64 -16.03
C PRO A 39 -10.62 -6.68 -15.71
N GLY A 40 -11.14 -7.82 -15.23
CA GLY A 40 -12.58 -8.03 -15.01
C GLY A 40 -13.13 -7.56 -13.66
N ILE A 41 -12.30 -7.27 -12.66
CA ILE A 41 -12.76 -6.92 -11.30
C ILE A 41 -12.99 -5.41 -11.13
N ASP A 42 -12.41 -4.58 -12.00
CA ASP A 42 -12.58 -3.11 -12.01
C ASP A 42 -14.06 -2.68 -12.21
N ILE A 43 -14.93 -3.58 -12.67
CA ILE A 43 -16.36 -3.33 -12.94
C ILE A 43 -17.22 -3.50 -11.68
N LEU A 44 -16.78 -4.24 -10.66
CA LEU A 44 -17.61 -4.54 -9.48
C LEU A 44 -17.60 -3.45 -8.41
N VAL A 45 -16.70 -2.46 -8.50
CA VAL A 45 -16.63 -1.31 -7.58
C VAL A 45 -17.09 -0.03 -8.29
N GLN A 46 -18.20 -0.14 -9.02
CA GLN A 46 -19.15 0.96 -9.18
C GLN A 46 -20.25 0.87 -8.11
N SER A 47 -19.92 0.41 -6.90
CA SER A 47 -20.78 0.64 -5.75
C SER A 47 -20.49 2.05 -5.26
N SER A 48 -21.51 2.90 -5.37
CA SER A 48 -21.70 4.15 -4.66
C SER A 48 -20.59 4.49 -3.66
N VAL A 49 -19.97 5.67 -3.85
CA VAL A 49 -19.45 6.46 -2.73
C VAL A 49 -20.68 6.77 -1.85
N GLU A 50 -21.16 5.78 -1.11
CA GLU A 50 -22.08 5.99 0.00
C GLU A 50 -21.30 6.77 1.04
N ASP A 51 -21.91 7.89 1.44
CA ASP A 51 -21.33 8.92 2.28
C ASP A 51 -20.58 8.32 3.48
N VAL A 52 -19.37 8.83 3.72
CA VAL A 52 -18.72 8.68 5.02
C VAL A 52 -19.77 9.02 6.08
N PRO A 53 -20.03 8.15 7.08
CA PRO A 53 -21.06 8.40 8.08
C PRO A 53 -20.90 9.80 8.66
N SER A 54 -21.98 10.60 8.68
CA SER A 54 -21.87 12.04 8.95
C SER A 54 -21.47 12.39 10.40
N ARG A 55 -21.31 11.41 11.30
CA ARG A 55 -21.05 11.66 12.74
C ARG A 55 -20.08 10.68 13.40
N THR A 56 -20.28 9.37 13.25
CA THR A 56 -19.46 8.32 13.88
C THR A 56 -19.55 7.00 13.10
N PHE A 57 -18.53 6.16 13.23
CA PHE A 57 -18.54 4.76 12.81
C PHE A 57 -19.10 3.86 13.93
N LYS A 58 -19.68 2.71 13.57
CA LYS A 58 -20.25 1.72 14.50
C LYS A 58 -19.20 0.70 14.97
N SER A 59 -18.19 0.42 14.15
CA SER A 59 -17.09 -0.49 14.49
C SER A 59 -15.79 -0.11 13.75
N ILE A 60 -14.65 -0.64 14.24
CA ILE A 60 -13.34 -0.47 13.59
C ILE A 60 -13.34 -1.08 12.19
N GLU A 61 -14.08 -2.18 12.00
CA GLU A 61 -14.25 -2.85 10.70
C GLU A 61 -15.05 -1.98 9.72
N GLU A 62 -16.07 -1.25 10.18
CA GLU A 62 -16.80 -0.30 9.33
C GLU A 62 -15.90 0.86 8.90
N ALA A 63 -15.14 1.42 9.84
CA ALA A 63 -14.16 2.47 9.53
C ALA A 63 -13.12 1.96 8.51
N ARG A 64 -12.61 0.74 8.71
CA ARG A 64 -11.67 0.08 7.78
C ARG A 64 -12.28 -0.09 6.40
N TYR A 65 -13.49 -0.61 6.33
CA TYR A 65 -14.17 -0.82 5.06
C TYR A 65 -14.36 0.49 4.30
N SER A 66 -14.77 1.55 4.99
CA SER A 66 -14.91 2.89 4.42
C SER A 66 -13.56 3.41 3.90
N LEU A 67 -12.47 3.23 4.64
CA LEU A 67 -11.13 3.62 4.19
C LEU A 67 -10.66 2.82 2.97
N ASN A 68 -10.88 1.51 2.96
CA ASN A 68 -10.53 0.63 1.84
C ASN A 68 -11.25 1.06 0.55
N LYS A 69 -12.52 1.50 0.63
CA LYS A 69 -13.22 2.10 -0.52
C LYS A 69 -12.51 3.34 -1.04
N LEU A 70 -12.05 4.23 -0.15
CA LEU A 70 -11.32 5.44 -0.54
C LEU A 70 -9.98 5.07 -1.20
N VAL A 71 -9.19 4.18 -0.60
CA VAL A 71 -7.92 3.70 -1.17
C VAL A 71 -8.14 3.09 -2.56
N HIS A 72 -9.20 2.30 -2.73
CA HIS A 72 -9.51 1.70 -4.03
C HIS A 72 -9.89 2.74 -5.08
N ALA A 73 -10.71 3.73 -4.71
CA ALA A 73 -11.04 4.85 -5.59
C ALA A 73 -9.78 5.62 -6.01
N ILE A 74 -8.85 5.87 -5.09
CA ILE A 74 -7.57 6.55 -5.34
C ILE A 74 -6.73 5.73 -6.34
N LEU A 75 -6.62 4.41 -6.17
CA LEU A 75 -5.92 3.53 -7.11
C LEU A 75 -6.52 3.56 -8.51
N LEU A 76 -7.85 3.49 -8.61
CA LEU A 76 -8.54 3.55 -9.90
C LEU A 76 -8.32 4.89 -10.60
N ILE A 77 -8.37 6.00 -9.86
CA ILE A 77 -8.10 7.34 -10.37
C ILE A 77 -6.65 7.45 -10.84
N SER A 78 -5.69 7.02 -10.01
CA SER A 78 -4.26 7.04 -10.34
C SER A 78 -3.99 6.27 -11.63
N ARG A 79 -4.57 5.07 -11.80
CA ARG A 79 -4.39 4.26 -13.01
C ARG A 79 -5.01 4.88 -14.25
N ARG A 80 -6.20 5.48 -14.12
CA ARG A 80 -6.82 6.22 -15.22
C ARG A 80 -5.91 7.38 -15.61
N PHE A 81 -5.34 8.09 -14.63
CA PHE A 81 -4.43 9.20 -14.87
C PHE A 81 -3.16 8.78 -15.62
N LEU A 82 -2.58 7.63 -15.26
CA LEU A 82 -1.41 7.07 -15.95
C LEU A 82 -1.70 6.67 -17.41
N ARG A 83 -2.95 6.30 -17.73
CA ARG A 83 -3.36 5.96 -19.10
C ARG A 83 -3.69 7.17 -19.98
N MET A 84 -3.85 8.35 -19.38
CA MET A 84 -4.13 9.59 -20.13
C MET A 84 -2.86 10.14 -20.77
N THR A 85 -3.04 10.78 -21.92
CA THR A 85 -1.99 11.57 -22.58
C THR A 85 -1.61 12.79 -21.76
N ALA A 86 -0.43 13.37 -22.01
CA ALA A 86 0.05 14.54 -21.27
C ALA A 86 -0.94 15.73 -21.33
N THR A 87 -1.54 15.96 -22.49
CA THR A 87 -2.54 17.03 -22.70
C THR A 87 -3.84 16.79 -21.94
N GLU A 88 -4.33 15.54 -21.90
CA GLU A 88 -5.51 15.17 -21.10
C GLU A 88 -5.26 15.27 -19.59
N ARG A 89 -4.03 14.97 -19.15
CA ARG A 89 -3.62 15.10 -17.75
C ARG A 89 -3.66 16.56 -17.29
N GLU A 90 -3.10 17.46 -18.10
CA GLU A 90 -3.09 18.90 -17.81
C GLU A 90 -4.52 19.48 -17.76
N ASP A 91 -5.39 19.11 -18.71
CA ASP A 91 -6.80 19.53 -18.72
C ASP A 91 -7.62 18.94 -17.54
N ARG A 92 -7.23 17.78 -17.02
CA ARG A 92 -7.87 17.21 -15.82
C ARG A 92 -7.36 17.83 -14.53
N LEU A 93 -6.08 18.16 -14.43
CA LEU A 93 -5.51 18.83 -13.26
C LEU A 93 -5.99 20.27 -13.15
N SER A 94 -6.23 20.95 -14.28
CA SER A 94 -6.83 22.29 -14.30
C SER A 94 -8.28 22.29 -13.80
N ARG A 95 -8.99 21.17 -13.87
CA ARG A 95 -10.28 20.91 -13.21
C ARG A 95 -10.07 20.51 -11.74
N ILE A 96 -9.49 21.45 -10.99
CA ILE A 96 -9.08 21.38 -9.57
C ILE A 96 -10.15 20.79 -8.62
N ASP A 97 -11.43 20.84 -8.99
CA ASP A 97 -12.57 20.39 -8.18
C ASP A 97 -12.49 18.92 -7.74
N ILE A 98 -11.99 18.02 -8.61
CA ILE A 98 -11.88 16.59 -8.27
C ILE A 98 -10.72 16.34 -7.28
N HIS A 99 -9.62 17.09 -7.39
CA HIS A 99 -8.46 16.97 -6.51
C HIS A 99 -8.77 17.40 -5.07
N ASN A 100 -9.61 18.42 -4.91
CA ASN A 100 -10.05 18.88 -3.59
C ASN A 100 -11.09 17.93 -2.96
N GLN A 101 -11.96 17.34 -3.78
CA GLN A 101 -13.06 16.51 -3.25
C GLN A 101 -12.58 15.25 -2.51
N ALA A 102 -11.63 14.48 -3.06
CA ALA A 102 -11.19 13.26 -2.35
C ALA A 102 -10.29 13.55 -1.15
N LEU A 103 -9.53 14.67 -1.17
CA LEU A 103 -8.82 15.14 0.01
C LEU A 103 -9.80 15.49 1.14
N CYS A 104 -10.89 16.21 0.81
CA CYS A 104 -11.97 16.47 1.77
C CYS A 104 -12.57 15.16 2.30
N LEU A 105 -12.85 14.17 1.44
CA LEU A 105 -13.38 12.87 1.88
C LEU A 105 -12.43 12.12 2.82
N LEU A 106 -11.11 12.13 2.57
CA LEU A 106 -10.12 11.55 3.48
C LEU A 106 -10.06 12.31 4.81
N GLN A 107 -10.09 13.64 4.77
CA GLN A 107 -10.08 14.48 5.98
C GLN A 107 -11.37 14.28 6.81
N ASP A 108 -12.52 14.20 6.15
CA ASP A 108 -13.82 13.91 6.77
C ASP A 108 -13.82 12.51 7.38
N TRP A 109 -13.26 11.52 6.67
CA TRP A 109 -13.07 10.17 7.23
C TRP A 109 -12.24 10.21 8.51
N LEU A 110 -11.10 10.91 8.53
CA LEU A 110 -10.25 11.01 9.73
C LEU A 110 -10.99 11.71 10.88
N LYS A 111 -11.75 12.77 10.56
CA LYS A 111 -12.54 13.52 11.54
C LYS A 111 -13.61 12.63 12.17
N THR A 112 -14.37 11.90 11.36
CA THR A 112 -15.39 10.93 11.81
C THR A 112 -14.75 9.77 12.58
N TYR A 113 -13.55 9.35 12.19
CA TYR A 113 -12.84 8.29 12.89
C TYR A 113 -12.40 8.74 14.28
N LYS A 114 -11.78 9.92 14.40
CA LYS A 114 -11.36 10.50 15.67
C LYS A 114 -12.53 10.85 16.60
N SER A 115 -13.70 11.18 16.06
CA SER A 115 -14.91 11.40 16.87
C SER A 115 -15.53 10.09 17.39
N THR A 116 -15.14 8.95 16.83
CA THR A 116 -15.63 7.64 17.24
C THR A 116 -14.75 7.06 18.34
N ASN A 117 -15.29 6.99 19.57
CA ASN A 117 -14.58 6.46 20.73
C ASN A 117 -14.50 4.93 20.70
N PHE A 118 -13.65 4.37 19.84
CA PHE A 118 -13.45 2.92 19.76
C PHE A 118 -12.67 2.35 20.95
N CYS A 119 -11.59 3.02 21.36
CA CYS A 119 -10.73 2.53 22.43
C CYS A 119 -11.06 3.20 23.77
N VAL A 120 -12.23 2.84 24.33
CA VAL A 120 -12.75 3.36 25.60
C VAL A 120 -11.80 3.07 26.78
N THR A 121 -10.98 2.03 26.69
CA THR A 121 -9.96 1.72 27.69
C THR A 121 -8.59 1.55 27.05
N LYS A 122 -7.56 2.20 27.63
CA LYS A 122 -6.15 2.05 27.20
C LYS A 122 -5.58 0.62 27.34
N LYS A 123 -6.37 -0.33 27.86
CA LYS A 123 -5.98 -1.73 28.06
C LYS A 123 -6.38 -2.64 26.90
N ASP A 124 -7.25 -2.17 25.99
CA ASP A 124 -7.64 -2.96 24.83
C ASP A 124 -6.57 -2.88 23.73
N ARG A 125 -5.60 -3.79 23.81
CA ARG A 125 -4.49 -3.85 22.85
C ARG A 125 -4.95 -4.16 21.43
N ASP A 126 -6.00 -4.95 21.26
CA ASP A 126 -6.52 -5.29 19.94
C ASP A 126 -7.14 -4.05 19.29
N CYS A 127 -7.90 -3.26 20.05
CA CYS A 127 -8.41 -1.97 19.60
C CYS A 127 -7.28 -1.02 19.21
N GLN A 128 -6.23 -0.96 20.02
CA GLN A 128 -5.08 -0.10 19.77
C GLN A 128 -4.32 -0.51 18.50
N VAL A 129 -4.04 -1.80 18.31
CA VAL A 129 -3.41 -2.32 17.09
C VAL A 129 -4.28 -2.04 15.87
N GLY A 130 -5.59 -2.31 15.96
CA GLY A 130 -6.53 -2.02 14.88
C GLY A 130 -6.59 -0.53 14.53
N HIS A 131 -6.51 0.34 15.53
CA HIS A 131 -6.44 1.79 15.36
C HIS A 131 -5.16 2.22 14.64
N THR A 132 -4.00 1.76 15.10
CA THR A 132 -2.70 2.10 14.51
C THR A 132 -2.59 1.61 13.06
N ILE A 133 -3.11 0.42 12.75
CA ILE A 133 -3.17 -0.11 11.36
C ILE A 133 -4.00 0.81 10.45
N LEU A 134 -5.12 1.33 10.95
CA LEU A 134 -5.97 2.25 10.19
C LEU A 134 -5.27 3.58 9.91
N LEU A 135 -4.51 4.10 10.88
CA LEU A 135 -3.71 5.30 10.67
C LEU A 135 -2.63 5.08 9.59
N ASN A 136 -2.00 3.91 9.53
CA ASN A 136 -1.05 3.58 8.46
C ASN A 136 -1.68 3.58 7.08
N HIS A 137 -2.87 2.99 6.94
CA HIS A 137 -3.60 3.01 5.67
C HIS A 137 -4.06 4.42 5.30
N TYR A 138 -4.43 5.24 6.30
CA TYR A 138 -4.81 6.62 6.08
C TYR A 138 -3.63 7.46 5.58
N GLU A 139 -2.45 7.36 6.21
CA GLU A 139 -1.25 8.04 5.73
C GLU A 139 -0.88 7.56 4.32
N MET A 140 -0.92 6.25 4.07
CA MET A 140 -0.69 5.69 2.73
C MET A 140 -1.67 6.30 1.70
N ALA A 141 -2.96 6.40 2.02
CA ALA A 141 -3.97 6.99 1.15
C ALA A 141 -3.68 8.46 0.84
N LEU A 142 -3.24 9.25 1.83
CA LEU A 142 -2.85 10.65 1.64
C LEU A 142 -1.64 10.78 0.71
N ILE A 143 -0.63 9.92 0.87
CA ILE A 143 0.55 9.91 0.00
C ILE A 143 0.15 9.57 -1.44
N MET A 144 -0.64 8.50 -1.62
CA MET A 144 -1.11 8.09 -2.94
C MET A 144 -1.92 9.19 -3.62
N TRP A 145 -2.81 9.84 -2.88
CA TRP A 145 -3.61 10.95 -3.40
C TRP A 145 -2.75 12.16 -3.76
N GLY A 146 -1.83 12.57 -2.88
CA GLY A 146 -0.92 13.70 -3.12
C GLY A 146 -0.01 13.49 -4.33
N HIS A 147 0.27 12.24 -4.67
CA HIS A 147 1.07 11.90 -5.85
C HIS A 147 0.26 11.82 -7.16
N ILE A 148 -1.08 11.83 -7.12
CA ILE A 148 -1.88 11.86 -8.35
C ILE A 148 -1.60 13.16 -9.09
N GLY A 149 -1.24 13.03 -10.37
CA GLY A 149 -0.82 14.19 -11.16
C GLY A 149 0.69 14.29 -11.34
N CYS A 150 1.46 13.67 -10.45
CA CYS A 150 2.91 13.67 -10.55
C CYS A 150 3.36 12.62 -11.57
N THR A 151 4.22 13.03 -12.49
CA THR A 151 4.86 12.15 -13.48
C THR A 151 6.31 11.87 -13.15
N SER A 152 6.72 12.13 -11.90
CA SER A 152 8.07 11.89 -11.42
C SER A 152 8.03 11.19 -10.07
N GLU A 153 8.75 10.09 -9.93
CA GLU A 153 8.89 9.38 -8.65
C GLU A 153 9.56 10.24 -7.56
N SER A 154 10.32 11.29 -7.94
CA SER A 154 10.86 12.26 -6.98
C SER A 154 9.77 13.03 -6.22
N GLY A 155 8.55 13.11 -6.76
CA GLY A 155 7.42 13.74 -6.08
C GLY A 155 7.08 13.11 -4.72
N TYR A 156 7.49 11.86 -4.48
CA TYR A 156 7.32 11.21 -3.18
C TYR A 156 8.21 11.80 -2.06
N GLU A 157 9.26 12.57 -2.38
CA GLU A 157 10.15 13.20 -1.39
C GLU A 157 9.41 14.16 -0.44
N VAL A 158 8.38 14.85 -0.95
CA VAL A 158 7.52 15.75 -0.15
C VAL A 158 6.76 14.99 0.95
N HIS A 159 6.62 13.68 0.80
CA HIS A 159 5.86 12.83 1.70
C HIS A 159 6.73 12.04 2.70
N THR A 160 8.03 12.31 2.79
CA THR A 160 8.97 11.61 3.69
C THR A 160 8.47 11.53 5.13
N ALA A 161 7.93 12.62 5.68
CA ALA A 161 7.38 12.63 7.04
C ALA A 161 6.19 11.67 7.23
N LYS A 162 5.38 11.46 6.19
CA LYS A 162 4.24 10.52 6.23
C LYS A 162 4.71 9.07 6.13
N PHE A 163 5.71 8.79 5.30
CA PHE A 163 6.36 7.48 5.25
C PHE A 163 7.00 7.12 6.59
N LEU A 164 7.64 8.09 7.24
CA LEU A 164 8.18 7.92 8.58
C LEU A 164 7.08 7.56 9.59
N ALA A 165 5.95 8.28 9.59
CA ALA A 165 4.82 7.96 10.46
C ALA A 165 4.29 6.53 10.24
N ILE A 166 4.20 6.06 8.99
CA ILE A 166 3.84 4.67 8.68
C ILE A 166 4.81 3.70 9.35
N LEU A 167 6.12 3.95 9.25
CA LEU A 167 7.15 3.10 9.83
C LEU A 167 7.08 3.09 11.36
N GLU A 168 6.98 4.24 12.01
CA GLU A 168 6.90 4.38 13.47
C GLU A 168 5.70 3.59 14.05
N HIS A 169 4.51 3.83 13.50
CA HIS A 169 3.30 3.09 13.85
C HIS A 169 3.45 1.57 13.60
N SER A 170 4.15 1.18 12.54
CA SER A 170 4.39 -0.23 12.23
C SER A 170 5.30 -0.90 13.25
N VAL A 171 6.34 -0.20 13.73
CA VAL A 171 7.21 -0.65 14.81
C VAL A 171 6.43 -0.81 16.11
N GLU A 172 5.54 0.14 16.45
CA GLU A 172 4.66 0.03 17.61
C GLU A 172 3.78 -1.23 17.53
N ILE A 173 3.15 -1.49 16.39
CA ILE A 173 2.35 -2.70 16.16
C ILE A 173 3.20 -3.95 16.31
N TRP A 174 4.38 -3.95 15.70
CA TRP A 174 5.31 -5.08 15.73
C TRP A 174 5.68 -5.48 17.16
N HIS A 175 5.96 -4.51 18.04
CA HIS A 175 6.20 -4.77 19.46
C HIS A 175 4.99 -5.37 20.18
N MET A 176 3.78 -5.10 19.71
CA MET A 176 2.54 -5.62 20.29
C MET A 176 2.19 -7.03 19.78
N LEU A 177 2.62 -7.42 18.56
CA LEU A 177 2.27 -8.71 17.94
C LEU A 177 2.47 -9.94 18.85
N PRO A 178 3.60 -10.11 19.58
CA PRO A 178 3.80 -11.28 20.44
C PRO A 178 2.77 -11.41 21.57
N SER A 179 2.09 -10.32 21.92
CA SER A 179 1.07 -10.29 22.97
C SER A 179 -0.35 -10.58 22.47
N LEU A 180 -0.53 -10.73 21.15
CA LEU A 180 -1.82 -10.99 20.51
C LEU A 180 -2.02 -12.49 20.32
N SER A 181 -3.26 -12.93 20.17
CA SER A 181 -3.53 -14.32 19.81
C SER A 181 -3.01 -14.61 18.40
N ALA A 182 -2.62 -15.87 18.12
CA ALA A 182 -2.06 -16.25 16.81
C ALA A 182 -2.96 -15.84 15.64
N ALA A 183 -4.28 -16.09 15.72
CA ALA A 183 -5.24 -15.71 14.68
C ALA A 183 -5.31 -14.19 14.44
N LYS A 184 -5.19 -13.39 15.51
CA LYS A 184 -5.19 -11.92 15.42
C LYS A 184 -3.85 -11.40 14.92
N SER A 185 -2.75 -11.98 15.38
CA SER A 185 -1.39 -11.67 14.90
C SER A 185 -1.28 -11.90 13.39
N THR A 186 -1.86 -12.98 12.87
CA THR A 186 -1.95 -13.19 11.42
C THR A 186 -2.76 -12.08 10.78
N SER A 187 -4.05 -11.91 11.14
CA SER A 187 -4.91 -10.90 10.53
C SER A 187 -4.33 -9.47 10.56
N PHE A 188 -3.69 -9.07 11.67
CA PHE A 188 -3.04 -7.77 11.76
C PHE A 188 -1.77 -7.69 10.91
N GLY A 189 -0.99 -8.77 10.84
CA GLY A 189 0.12 -8.90 9.91
C GLY A 189 -0.30 -8.69 8.45
N ASP A 190 -1.42 -9.30 8.02
CA ASP A 190 -1.98 -9.16 6.67
C ASP A 190 -2.17 -7.68 6.32
N ASN A 191 -2.77 -6.92 7.26
CA ASN A 191 -3.10 -5.52 7.06
C ASN A 191 -1.87 -4.60 7.23
N LEU A 192 -0.81 -5.03 7.92
CA LEU A 192 0.41 -4.22 8.09
C LEU A 192 1.34 -4.30 6.86
N ALA A 193 1.29 -5.41 6.12
CA ALA A 193 2.19 -5.68 5.01
C ALA A 193 2.09 -4.62 3.90
N THR A 194 0.87 -4.20 3.53
CA THR A 194 0.63 -3.30 2.39
C THR A 194 1.24 -1.89 2.60
N PRO A 195 0.97 -1.17 3.71
CA PRO A 195 1.60 0.13 3.96
C PRO A 195 3.13 0.07 4.03
N LEU A 196 3.70 -1.00 4.62
CA LEU A 196 5.15 -1.17 4.69
C LEU A 196 5.77 -1.45 3.33
N PHE A 197 5.16 -2.30 2.51
CA PHE A 197 5.64 -2.58 1.16
C PHE A 197 5.55 -1.33 0.28
N PHE A 198 4.44 -0.59 0.38
CA PHE A 198 4.32 0.72 -0.28
C PHE A 198 5.42 1.68 0.17
N THR A 199 5.71 1.75 1.48
CA THR A 199 6.80 2.57 2.02
C THR A 199 8.16 2.17 1.46
N ALA A 200 8.45 0.87 1.42
CA ALA A 200 9.71 0.35 0.89
C ALA A 200 9.90 0.63 -0.62
N LEU A 201 8.82 0.62 -1.40
CA LEU A 201 8.86 0.89 -2.84
C LEU A 201 8.85 2.38 -3.19
N LYS A 202 8.09 3.21 -2.45
CA LYS A 202 7.75 4.59 -2.86
C LYS A 202 8.45 5.68 -2.09
N CYS A 203 8.88 5.43 -0.85
CA CYS A 203 9.67 6.41 -0.13
C CYS A 203 10.99 6.66 -0.87
N ARG A 204 11.52 7.89 -0.80
CA ARG A 204 12.79 8.26 -1.45
C ARG A 204 13.94 8.37 -0.46
N ASP A 205 13.65 8.32 0.83
CA ASP A 205 14.66 8.18 1.88
C ASP A 205 15.11 6.71 1.98
N ARG A 206 16.39 6.46 1.67
CA ARG A 206 16.98 5.11 1.67
C ARG A 206 16.85 4.41 3.02
N ARG A 207 17.04 5.12 4.13
CA ARG A 207 17.00 4.54 5.47
C ARG A 207 15.60 4.07 5.81
N ILE A 208 14.58 4.91 5.57
CA ILE A 208 13.17 4.55 5.79
C ILE A 208 12.80 3.31 4.98
N ARG A 209 13.20 3.25 3.70
CA ARG A 209 12.91 2.10 2.83
C ARG A 209 13.53 0.81 3.37
N LEU A 210 14.82 0.83 3.72
CA LEU A 210 15.52 -0.35 4.23
C LEU A 210 14.95 -0.83 5.56
N GLN A 211 14.53 0.08 6.44
CA GLN A 211 13.85 -0.29 7.67
C GLN A 211 12.48 -0.93 7.39
N ALA A 212 11.70 -0.40 6.45
CA ALA A 212 10.45 -1.02 6.04
C ALA A 212 10.66 -2.43 5.47
N VAL A 213 11.69 -2.63 4.64
CA VAL A 213 12.10 -3.95 4.13
C VAL A 213 12.44 -4.92 5.26
N ARG A 214 13.26 -4.49 6.21
CA ARG A 214 13.66 -5.34 7.36
C ARG A 214 12.47 -5.68 8.22
N LEU A 215 11.61 -4.71 8.51
CA LEU A 215 10.41 -4.93 9.32
C LEU A 215 9.47 -5.94 8.64
N LEU A 216 9.23 -5.80 7.33
CA LEU A 216 8.49 -6.81 6.55
C LEU A 216 9.07 -8.20 6.71
N ASN A 217 10.39 -8.36 6.62
CA ASN A 217 11.04 -9.67 6.73
C ASN A 217 10.86 -10.33 8.12
N THR A 218 10.49 -9.56 9.15
CA THR A 218 10.23 -10.09 10.50
C THR A 218 8.77 -10.46 10.76
N ILE A 219 7.84 -10.08 9.88
CA ILE A 219 6.41 -10.34 10.08
C ILE A 219 6.09 -11.77 9.60
N PRO A 220 5.62 -12.68 10.49
CA PRO A 220 5.31 -14.06 10.13
C PRO A 220 3.95 -14.14 9.41
N PHE A 221 3.91 -13.69 8.16
CA PHE A 221 2.71 -13.65 7.32
C PHE A 221 2.91 -14.35 5.97
N SER A 222 1.92 -15.15 5.59
CA SER A 222 1.79 -15.76 4.26
C SER A 222 0.32 -16.00 3.94
N GLN A 223 -0.21 -15.38 2.88
CA GLN A 223 -1.55 -15.59 2.35
C GLN A 223 -1.51 -15.70 0.82
N GLY A 224 -2.11 -16.75 0.26
CA GLY A 224 -2.39 -16.83 -1.19
C GLY A 224 -1.17 -16.74 -2.10
N GLY A 225 -0.02 -17.34 -1.73
CA GLY A 225 1.23 -17.29 -2.50
C GLY A 225 2.08 -16.04 -2.25
N TRP A 226 1.58 -15.10 -1.45
CA TRP A 226 2.27 -13.87 -1.07
C TRP A 226 2.62 -13.91 0.41
N SER A 227 3.86 -13.60 0.74
CA SER A 227 4.34 -13.52 2.12
C SER A 227 5.05 -12.20 2.34
N CYS A 228 5.06 -11.74 3.59
CA CYS A 228 5.88 -10.57 3.94
C CYS A 228 7.36 -10.79 3.58
N LEU A 229 7.82 -12.05 3.61
CA LEU A 229 9.12 -12.47 3.10
C LEU A 229 9.28 -12.14 1.59
N LEU A 230 8.36 -12.60 0.74
CA LEU A 230 8.42 -12.29 -0.71
C LEU A 230 8.36 -10.77 -0.97
N MET A 231 7.46 -10.06 -0.28
CA MET A 231 7.35 -8.60 -0.38
C MET A 231 8.65 -7.90 0.03
N SER A 232 9.29 -8.36 1.11
CA SER A 232 10.57 -7.82 1.56
C SER A 232 11.68 -8.05 0.53
N LYS A 233 11.73 -9.24 -0.10
CA LYS A 233 12.73 -9.56 -1.13
C LYS A 233 12.55 -8.73 -2.39
N ILE A 234 11.31 -8.61 -2.89
CA ILE A 234 11.00 -7.74 -4.03
C ILE A 234 11.41 -6.30 -3.71
N ALA A 235 11.00 -5.77 -2.55
CA ALA A 235 11.32 -4.40 -2.19
C ALA A 235 12.84 -4.18 -2.03
N ALA A 236 13.56 -5.13 -1.44
CA ALA A 236 15.01 -5.10 -1.33
C ALA A 236 15.69 -5.04 -2.72
N GLU A 237 15.21 -5.86 -3.66
CA GLU A 237 15.72 -5.90 -5.02
C GLU A 237 15.50 -4.57 -5.75
N ILE A 238 14.30 -3.99 -5.62
CA ILE A 238 13.96 -2.69 -6.21
C ILE A 238 14.83 -1.57 -5.62
N VAL A 239 15.07 -1.57 -4.30
CA VAL A 239 15.98 -0.62 -3.65
C VAL A 239 17.39 -0.73 -4.22
N ALA A 240 17.88 -1.96 -4.46
CA ALA A 240 19.21 -2.21 -5.03
C ALA A 240 19.31 -1.76 -6.49
N LEU A 241 18.29 -2.08 -7.31
CA LEU A 241 18.21 -1.70 -8.72
C LEU A 241 18.23 -0.18 -8.93
N GLU A 242 17.53 0.57 -8.08
CA GLU A 242 17.52 2.05 -8.16
C GLU A 242 18.85 2.70 -7.73
N GLN A 243 19.69 1.98 -6.97
CA GLN A 243 20.90 2.53 -6.33
C GLN A 243 22.22 2.12 -7.01
N ASP A 244 22.18 1.35 -8.11
CA ASP A 244 23.34 0.64 -8.69
C ASP A 244 24.18 -0.13 -7.66
N ALA A 245 23.58 -0.46 -6.51
CA ALA A 245 24.30 -1.02 -5.39
C ALA A 245 24.34 -2.53 -5.57
N SER A 246 25.48 -3.07 -6.04
CA SER A 246 25.72 -4.52 -6.09
C SER A 246 25.85 -5.18 -4.71
N THR A 247 25.54 -4.47 -3.61
CA THR A 247 25.69 -5.01 -2.26
C THR A 247 24.32 -5.34 -1.67
N ASP A 248 24.25 -6.51 -1.04
CA ASP A 248 23.13 -6.95 -0.22
C ASP A 248 22.61 -5.82 0.72
N PRO A 249 21.34 -5.38 0.54
CA PRO A 249 20.72 -4.33 1.34
C PRO A 249 20.59 -4.70 2.83
N PHE A 250 20.72 -5.99 3.17
CA PHE A 250 20.70 -6.48 4.55
C PHE A 250 22.08 -6.46 5.23
N LEU A 251 23.19 -6.42 4.48
CA LEU A 251 24.53 -6.65 5.05
C LEU A 251 25.33 -5.39 5.43
N LYS A 252 24.93 -4.17 5.05
CA LYS A 252 25.81 -2.98 5.20
C LYS A 252 25.39 -1.89 6.19
N ASP A 253 24.14 -1.82 6.62
CA ASP A 253 23.70 -0.77 7.55
C ASP A 253 23.37 -1.34 8.92
N GLY A 254 24.19 -1.02 9.92
CA GLY A 254 24.07 -1.48 11.31
C GLY A 254 22.93 -0.83 12.11
N PHE A 255 21.94 -0.22 11.46
CA PHE A 255 20.80 0.39 12.14
C PHE A 255 19.80 -0.68 12.61
N ASP A 256 19.32 -0.53 13.84
CA ASP A 256 18.23 -1.34 14.39
C ASP A 256 16.95 -1.12 13.57
N VAL A 257 16.17 -2.19 13.37
CA VAL A 257 14.85 -2.16 12.71
C VAL A 257 13.89 -1.23 13.46
N THR A 258 14.11 -1.06 14.76
CA THR A 258 13.30 -0.23 15.65
C THR A 258 13.85 1.18 15.89
N ASP A 259 15.06 1.50 15.41
CA ASP A 259 15.66 2.83 15.58
C ASP A 259 15.04 3.84 14.60
N THR A 260 13.91 4.40 15.01
CA THR A 260 13.24 5.51 14.33
C THR A 260 13.70 6.89 14.81
N GLN A 261 14.63 6.97 15.77
CA GLN A 261 14.99 8.24 16.42
C GLN A 261 16.09 9.01 15.68
N THR A 262 16.82 8.34 14.78
CA THR A 262 18.03 8.90 14.15
C THR A 262 17.88 9.20 12.65
N PHE A 263 16.72 9.69 12.18
CA PHE A 263 16.56 10.10 10.75
C PHE A 263 17.23 11.43 10.41
N ALA A 264 17.85 12.11 11.37
CA ALA A 264 18.57 13.35 11.12
C ALA A 264 19.89 13.08 10.38
N GLY A 265 19.90 13.30 9.07
CA GLY A 265 21.12 13.68 8.34
C GLY A 265 21.85 12.60 7.56
N VAL A 266 21.21 11.51 7.14
CA VAL A 266 21.82 10.62 6.14
C VAL A 266 21.59 11.20 4.75
N GLU A 267 22.69 11.49 4.05
CA GLU A 267 22.71 12.11 2.72
C GLU A 267 21.75 11.40 1.75
N THR A 268 20.70 12.12 1.34
CA THR A 268 19.96 11.79 0.12
C THR A 268 20.91 12.06 -1.05
N SER A 269 21.65 11.03 -1.47
CA SER A 269 22.32 11.13 -2.77
C SER A 269 21.24 11.39 -3.81
N PRO A 270 21.31 12.48 -4.59
CA PRO A 270 20.33 12.77 -5.62
C PRO A 270 20.38 11.65 -6.65
N GLN A 271 19.43 10.73 -6.57
CA GLN A 271 19.27 9.66 -7.55
C GLN A 271 18.79 10.29 -8.86
N SER A 272 19.44 9.91 -9.96
CA SER A 272 18.96 10.29 -11.29
C SER A 272 17.52 9.79 -11.45
N SER A 273 16.59 10.71 -11.75
CA SER A 273 15.17 10.42 -11.92
C SER A 273 14.89 9.29 -12.91
N SER A 274 15.77 9.13 -13.91
CA SER A 274 15.72 8.08 -14.93
C SER A 274 15.89 6.66 -14.40
N LYS A 275 16.38 6.47 -13.17
CA LYS A 275 16.56 5.14 -12.54
C LYS A 275 15.40 4.75 -11.62
N LEU A 276 14.52 5.68 -11.27
CA LEU A 276 13.47 5.44 -10.29
C LEU A 276 12.36 4.57 -10.89
N ILE A 277 12.09 3.44 -10.25
CA ILE A 277 11.12 2.46 -10.72
C ILE A 277 9.72 2.90 -10.28
N HIS A 278 8.88 3.14 -11.27
CA HIS A 278 7.51 3.60 -11.11
C HIS A 278 6.52 2.47 -10.83
N ASP A 279 6.65 1.33 -11.50
CA ASP A 279 5.72 0.21 -11.34
C ASP A 279 6.49 -1.10 -11.31
N VAL A 280 6.08 -2.02 -10.44
CA VAL A 280 6.71 -3.34 -10.24
C VAL A 280 5.61 -4.38 -10.18
N ARG A 281 5.71 -5.40 -11.03
CA ARG A 281 4.74 -6.51 -11.06
C ARG A 281 5.46 -7.84 -11.26
N ILE A 282 4.95 -8.89 -10.63
CA ILE A 282 5.37 -10.25 -10.99
C ILE A 282 4.78 -10.61 -12.36
N SER A 283 5.62 -10.90 -13.35
CA SER A 283 5.17 -11.39 -14.66
C SER A 283 5.03 -12.91 -14.70
N SER A 284 5.92 -13.62 -14.02
CA SER A 284 5.92 -15.09 -13.95
C SER A 284 6.71 -15.58 -12.75
N TRP A 285 6.40 -16.79 -12.30
CA TRP A 285 7.13 -17.50 -11.26
C TRP A 285 7.41 -18.91 -11.74
N ASP A 286 8.70 -19.25 -11.85
CA ASP A 286 9.15 -20.61 -12.06
C ASP A 286 9.39 -21.28 -10.70
N THR A 287 8.49 -22.20 -10.34
CA THR A 287 8.54 -22.94 -9.08
C THR A 287 9.66 -23.99 -9.05
N SER A 288 10.23 -24.37 -10.20
CA SER A 288 11.31 -25.33 -10.26
C SER A 288 12.67 -24.72 -9.92
N THR A 289 12.87 -23.45 -10.27
CA THR A 289 14.08 -22.67 -10.00
C THR A 289 13.89 -21.67 -8.86
N ASP A 290 12.68 -21.58 -8.31
CA ASP A 290 12.24 -20.57 -7.34
C ASP A 290 12.62 -19.13 -7.78
N THR A 291 12.48 -18.89 -9.09
CA THR A 291 12.83 -17.62 -9.74
C THR A 291 11.56 -16.89 -10.13
N VAL A 292 11.50 -15.61 -9.76
CA VAL A 292 10.44 -14.68 -10.09
C VAL A 292 10.95 -13.69 -11.11
N ILE A 293 10.18 -13.49 -12.17
CA ILE A 293 10.45 -12.43 -13.15
C ILE A 293 9.61 -11.22 -12.78
N LEU A 294 10.27 -10.09 -12.54
CA LEU A 294 9.68 -8.80 -12.25
C LEU A 294 9.60 -7.97 -13.53
N ARG A 295 8.39 -7.54 -13.88
CA ARG A 295 8.16 -6.50 -14.88
C ARG A 295 8.25 -5.14 -14.18
N CYS A 296 9.28 -4.39 -14.51
CA CYS A 296 9.54 -3.06 -13.95
C CYS A 296 9.24 -1.98 -15.00
N GLN A 297 8.73 -0.84 -14.55
CA GLN A 297 8.52 0.33 -15.40
C GLN A 297 9.21 1.56 -14.81
N GLN A 298 9.82 2.37 -15.67
CA GLN A 298 10.49 3.63 -15.32
C GLN A 298 9.94 4.76 -16.19
N TRP A 299 9.92 5.97 -15.65
CA TRP A 299 9.67 7.17 -16.46
C TRP A 299 10.91 7.46 -17.32
N THR A 300 10.70 7.73 -18.60
CA THR A 300 11.75 8.20 -19.50
C THR A 300 11.82 9.73 -19.47
N ASP A 301 12.98 10.30 -19.84
CA ASP A 301 13.21 11.75 -19.79
C ASP A 301 12.25 12.55 -20.70
N ASP A 302 11.66 11.91 -21.71
CA ASP A 302 10.61 12.46 -22.60
C ASP A 302 9.18 12.36 -22.03
N GLY A 303 9.04 11.90 -20.77
CA GLY A 303 7.74 11.69 -20.13
C GLY A 303 7.00 10.42 -20.56
N GLY A 304 7.67 9.55 -21.33
CA GLY A 304 7.23 8.21 -21.66
C GLY A 304 7.47 7.20 -20.52
N VAL A 305 7.22 5.92 -20.82
CA VAL A 305 7.42 4.82 -19.86
C VAL A 305 8.25 3.72 -20.52
N MET A 306 9.44 3.45 -19.98
CA MET A 306 10.24 2.28 -20.33
C MET A 306 9.76 1.08 -19.52
N THR A 307 9.69 -0.10 -20.13
CA THR A 307 9.42 -1.37 -19.44
C THR A 307 10.60 -2.31 -19.63
N PHE A 308 11.08 -2.93 -18.56
CA PHE A 308 12.12 -3.97 -18.58
C PHE A 308 11.75 -5.12 -17.64
N TYR A 309 12.46 -6.24 -17.77
CA TYR A 309 12.25 -7.44 -16.96
C TYR A 309 13.51 -7.74 -16.15
N HIS A 310 13.31 -8.18 -14.91
CA HIS A 310 14.39 -8.49 -13.96
C HIS A 310 14.13 -9.84 -13.29
N ASP A 311 15.11 -10.72 -13.32
CA ASP A 311 15.02 -12.05 -12.71
C ASP A 311 15.52 -12.00 -11.27
N MET A 312 14.72 -12.51 -10.34
CA MET A 312 15.01 -12.53 -8.91
C MET A 312 14.81 -13.94 -8.35
N VAL A 313 15.81 -14.49 -7.66
CA VAL A 313 15.73 -15.81 -7.00
C VAL A 313 15.24 -15.63 -5.56
N ILE A 314 14.16 -16.32 -5.17
CA ILE A 314 13.60 -16.23 -3.81
C ILE A 314 14.42 -17.07 -2.82
N SER A 315 15.09 -18.14 -3.22
CA SER A 315 15.69 -19.13 -2.29
C SER A 315 17.07 -18.80 -1.69
N LYS A 316 17.56 -17.54 -1.78
CA LYS A 316 18.78 -17.11 -1.09
C LYS A 316 18.50 -16.25 0.13
#